data_AF-A0AAW1XD03-F1
#
_entry.id   AF-A0AAW1XD03-F1
#
_cell.length_a   1.000
_cell.length_b   1.000
_cell.length_c   1.000
_cell.angle_alpha   90.00
_cell.angle_beta   90.00
_cell.angle_gamma   90.00
#
_symmetry.space_group_name_H-M   'P 1'
#
loop_
_entity.id
_entity.type
_entity.pdbx_description
1 polymer ?
#
loop_
_entity_poly.entity_id
_entity_poly.type
_entity_poly.pdbx_seq_one_letter_code
_entity_poly.pdbx_strand_id
1 'polypeptide(L)'
;MSSMAKAMTSVTIFILLTAPLSSSSFRDEQDPVPTPWPHQFHSILAMNYTGILEIIDLWYDWPNGRNFNIIQHQLGTILYDLEWNNGTSFFYSLDSSKECSSAQLEVGILRPNWLDGAEYLGQRHVDGFLCNVWNKVDFLLYYEDVVTKRPVHWVFYTGREAHVMTFEVGAVLEDAKWQAPVYCFDKKAETDNQGAEFSITSASVDGLLRGPFRIGM
;
A
#
# COMPACT_ATOMS: atom_id res chain seq x y z
N MET A 1 -80.29 -28.20 -44.38
CA MET A 1 -78.87 -27.93 -44.06
C MET A 1 -78.62 -26.45 -44.24
N SER A 2 -78.44 -25.71 -43.13
CA SER A 2 -77.85 -24.37 -43.09
C SER A 2 -77.62 -24.04 -41.62
N SER A 3 -76.34 -24.04 -41.21
CA SER A 3 -75.89 -23.74 -39.85
C SER A 3 -75.39 -22.31 -39.83
N MET A 4 -76.03 -21.43 -39.05
CA MET A 4 -75.50 -20.11 -38.73
C MET A 4 -74.52 -20.24 -37.56
N ALA A 5 -73.23 -20.13 -37.84
CA ALA A 5 -72.22 -19.98 -36.81
C ALA A 5 -72.29 -18.55 -36.22
N LYS A 6 -72.64 -18.42 -34.94
CA LYS A 6 -72.45 -17.18 -34.18
C LYS A 6 -70.98 -17.05 -33.81
N ALA A 7 -70.32 -16.02 -34.33
CA ALA A 7 -68.98 -15.64 -33.88
C ALA A 7 -69.07 -15.10 -32.45
N MET A 8 -68.45 -15.81 -31.51
CA MET A 8 -68.37 -15.40 -30.11
C MET A 8 -67.04 -14.69 -29.91
N THR A 9 -67.07 -13.37 -29.93
CA THR A 9 -65.90 -12.52 -29.73
C THR A 9 -65.43 -12.64 -28.28
N SER A 10 -64.34 -13.37 -28.04
CA SER A 10 -63.73 -13.51 -26.71
C SER A 10 -62.89 -12.26 -26.42
N VAL A 11 -63.34 -11.46 -25.44
CA VAL A 11 -62.58 -10.31 -24.93
C VAL A 11 -61.64 -10.81 -23.85
N THR A 12 -60.37 -11.01 -24.19
CA THR A 12 -59.33 -11.39 -23.24
C THR A 12 -58.90 -10.16 -22.45
N ILE A 13 -59.30 -10.07 -21.18
CA ILE A 13 -58.85 -9.02 -20.24
C ILE A 13 -57.41 -9.36 -19.79
N PHE A 14 -56.43 -8.58 -20.25
CA PHE A 14 -55.06 -8.61 -19.75
C PHE A 14 -54.99 -7.87 -18.41
N ILE A 15 -54.87 -8.60 -17.30
CA ILE A 15 -54.60 -8.01 -15.98
C ILE A 15 -53.09 -7.74 -15.89
N LEU A 16 -52.69 -6.48 -16.05
CA LEU A 16 -51.34 -6.01 -15.76
C LEU A 16 -51.14 -6.01 -14.23
N LEU A 17 -50.47 -7.04 -13.70
CA LEU A 17 -49.94 -7.01 -12.33
C LEU A 17 -48.76 -6.02 -12.29
N THR A 18 -49.01 -4.78 -11.90
CA THR A 18 -47.98 -3.85 -11.50
C THR A 18 -47.46 -4.26 -10.12
N ALA A 19 -46.36 -5.02 -10.08
CA ALA A 19 -45.62 -5.25 -8.85
C ALA A 19 -45.08 -3.90 -8.34
N PRO A 20 -45.29 -3.52 -7.07
CA PRO A 20 -44.63 -2.35 -6.53
C PRO A 20 -43.13 -2.63 -6.51
N LEU A 21 -42.36 -1.88 -7.29
CA LEU A 21 -40.92 -1.77 -7.07
C LEU A 21 -40.76 -1.24 -5.64
N SER A 22 -40.45 -2.16 -4.73
CA SER A 22 -39.97 -1.78 -3.42
C SER A 22 -38.64 -1.09 -3.67
N SER A 23 -38.62 0.23 -3.71
CA SER A 23 -37.40 1.01 -3.61
C SER A 23 -36.81 0.68 -2.25
N SER A 24 -35.98 -0.35 -2.20
CA SER A 24 -35.02 -0.50 -1.12
C SER A 24 -34.24 0.81 -1.12
N SER A 25 -34.53 1.67 -0.15
CA SER A 25 -33.61 2.72 0.22
C SER A 25 -32.30 2.00 0.46
N PHE A 26 -31.32 2.18 -0.45
CA PHE A 26 -29.94 1.87 -0.12
C PHE A 26 -29.72 2.60 1.20
N ARG A 27 -29.53 1.83 2.28
CA ARG A 27 -28.91 2.41 3.46
C ARG A 27 -27.61 2.97 2.92
N ASP A 28 -27.40 4.27 3.14
CA ASP A 28 -26.11 4.89 2.96
C ASP A 28 -25.20 4.19 3.98
N GLU A 29 -24.68 3.03 3.57
CA GLU A 29 -23.79 2.22 4.37
C GLU A 29 -22.51 3.03 4.38
N GLN A 30 -22.32 3.76 5.48
CA GLN A 30 -21.19 4.66 5.65
C GLN A 30 -19.92 3.91 5.24
N ASP A 31 -19.12 4.57 4.40
CA ASP A 31 -17.86 3.99 3.93
C ASP A 31 -17.05 3.46 5.13
N PRO A 32 -16.39 2.28 4.97
CA PRO A 32 -15.57 1.73 6.02
C PRO A 32 -14.49 2.72 6.45
N VAL A 33 -13.89 2.56 7.62
CA VAL A 33 -12.72 3.35 8.01
C VAL A 33 -11.49 2.44 7.90
N PRO A 34 -10.38 2.89 7.28
CA PRO A 34 -9.17 2.08 7.20
C PRO A 34 -8.65 1.78 8.61
N THR A 35 -8.22 0.54 8.84
CA THR A 35 -7.67 0.14 10.14
C THR A 35 -6.28 0.75 10.31
N PRO A 36 -6.01 1.48 11.41
CA PRO A 36 -4.67 1.94 11.71
C PRO A 36 -3.70 0.76 11.78
N TRP A 37 -2.46 0.96 11.31
CA TRP A 37 -1.41 -0.02 11.52
C TRP A 37 -1.20 -0.28 13.02
N PRO A 38 -0.93 -1.54 13.41
CA PRO A 38 -0.56 -1.83 14.78
C PRO A 38 0.77 -1.15 15.11
N HIS A 39 0.98 -0.81 16.37
CA HIS A 39 2.20 -0.14 16.82
C HIS A 39 3.48 -0.93 16.56
N GLN A 40 3.39 -2.26 16.50
CA GLN A 40 4.51 -3.14 16.21
C GLN A 40 4.01 -4.28 15.33
N PHE A 41 4.77 -4.64 14.30
CA PHE A 41 4.52 -5.84 13.50
C PHE A 41 5.77 -6.27 12.74
N HIS A 42 5.72 -7.51 12.29
CA HIS A 42 6.64 -8.07 11.30
C HIS A 42 5.85 -8.49 10.06
N SER A 43 6.43 -8.30 8.87
CA SER A 43 5.79 -8.69 7.62
C SER A 43 6.83 -9.10 6.58
N ILE A 44 6.54 -10.18 5.86
CA ILE A 44 7.24 -10.51 4.62
C ILE A 44 6.41 -9.98 3.45
N LEU A 45 7.03 -9.18 2.59
CA LEU A 45 6.42 -8.64 1.38
C LEU A 45 7.11 -9.22 0.15
N ALA A 46 6.32 -9.62 -0.84
CA ALA A 46 6.83 -9.90 -2.18
C ALA A 46 6.58 -8.68 -3.07
N MET A 47 7.67 -8.05 -3.49
CA MET A 47 7.62 -6.87 -4.35
C MET A 47 7.76 -7.28 -5.81
N ASN A 48 7.01 -6.60 -6.68
CA ASN A 48 7.10 -6.76 -8.12
C ASN A 48 7.13 -5.39 -8.78
N TYR A 49 8.13 -5.17 -9.63
CA TYR A 49 8.19 -4.02 -10.49
C TYR A 49 8.48 -4.45 -11.93
N THR A 50 7.42 -4.56 -12.74
CA THR A 50 7.51 -4.99 -14.14
C THR A 50 8.29 -6.32 -14.30
N GLY A 51 8.11 -7.25 -13.35
CA GLY A 51 8.77 -8.56 -13.33
C GLY A 51 10.11 -8.59 -12.59
N ILE A 52 10.60 -7.45 -12.08
CA ILE A 52 11.74 -7.41 -11.16
C ILE A 52 11.23 -7.72 -9.76
N LEU A 53 11.66 -8.84 -9.20
CA LEU A 53 11.17 -9.37 -7.93
C LEU A 53 12.13 -9.08 -6.78
N GLU A 54 11.57 -8.74 -5.63
CA GLU A 54 12.29 -8.53 -4.37
C GLU A 54 11.45 -9.09 -3.22
N ILE A 55 12.12 -9.56 -2.17
CA ILE A 55 11.47 -9.89 -0.90
C ILE A 55 11.90 -8.85 0.12
N ILE A 56 10.94 -8.27 0.84
CA ILE A 56 11.21 -7.39 1.96
C ILE A 56 10.82 -8.11 3.25
N ASP A 57 11.78 -8.23 4.16
CA ASP A 57 11.57 -8.59 5.56
C ASP A 57 11.47 -7.28 6.36
N LEU A 58 10.23 -6.89 6.66
CA LEU A 58 9.84 -5.62 7.24
C LEU A 58 9.58 -5.74 8.73
N TRP A 59 10.33 -4.98 9.53
CA TRP A 59 10.07 -4.77 10.95
C TRP A 59 9.63 -3.34 11.21
N TYR A 60 8.46 -3.18 11.82
CA TYR A 60 7.91 -1.88 12.19
C TYR A 60 7.79 -1.78 13.71
N ASP A 61 8.34 -0.74 14.31
CA ASP A 61 8.31 -0.51 15.76
C ASP A 61 8.10 0.97 16.09
N TRP A 62 6.83 1.38 16.05
CA TRP A 62 6.40 2.77 16.29
C TRP A 62 6.75 3.31 17.69
N PRO A 63 6.56 2.57 18.80
CA PRO A 63 6.92 3.05 20.14
C PRO A 63 8.39 3.46 20.25
N ASN A 64 9.28 2.76 19.54
CA ASN A 64 10.71 3.07 19.49
C ASN A 64 11.13 3.90 18.26
N GLY A 65 10.16 4.31 17.44
CA GLY A 65 10.38 5.22 16.32
C GLY A 65 11.31 4.68 15.24
N ARG A 66 11.19 3.40 14.90
CA ARG A 66 12.11 2.73 13.96
C ARG A 66 11.38 1.80 13.00
N ASN A 67 11.85 1.74 11.76
CA ASN A 67 11.37 0.87 10.69
C ASN A 67 12.57 0.25 9.98
N PHE A 68 12.49 -1.03 9.63
CA PHE A 68 13.61 -1.74 9.04
C PHE A 68 13.14 -2.63 7.89
N ASN A 69 13.52 -2.25 6.67
CA ASN A 69 13.34 -3.07 5.48
C ASN A 69 14.66 -3.82 5.21
N ILE A 70 14.62 -5.16 5.28
CA ILE A 70 15.72 -6.01 4.82
C ILE A 70 15.32 -6.55 3.44
N ILE A 71 15.95 -6.00 2.41
CA ILE A 71 15.53 -6.14 1.02
C ILE A 71 16.43 -7.14 0.32
N GLN A 72 15.86 -8.26 -0.10
CA GLN A 72 16.51 -9.27 -0.90
C GLN A 72 16.06 -9.15 -2.36
N HIS A 73 16.93 -8.64 -3.23
CA HIS A 73 16.69 -8.65 -4.67
C HIS A 73 16.84 -10.07 -5.25
N GLN A 74 16.04 -10.43 -6.25
CA GLN A 74 16.14 -11.73 -6.92
C GLN A 74 17.55 -12.00 -7.47
N LEU A 75 18.21 -10.95 -7.98
CA LEU A 75 19.58 -10.98 -8.51
C LEU A 75 20.36 -9.82 -7.87
N GLY A 76 20.91 -10.02 -6.67
CA GLY A 76 21.67 -8.97 -5.99
C GLY A 76 22.14 -9.32 -4.57
N THR A 77 22.73 -8.34 -3.91
CA THR A 77 23.06 -8.37 -2.49
C THR A 77 21.86 -7.98 -1.64
N ILE A 78 21.91 -8.26 -0.34
CA ILE A 78 20.88 -7.81 0.60
C ILE A 78 21.14 -6.34 0.92
N LEU A 79 20.14 -5.51 0.67
CA LEU A 79 20.12 -4.11 1.08
C LEU A 79 19.39 -3.98 2.41
N TYR A 80 20.02 -3.30 3.36
CA TYR A 80 19.44 -2.98 4.66
C TYR A 80 19.05 -1.51 4.66
N ASP A 81 17.76 -1.24 4.81
CA ASP A 81 17.19 0.10 4.87
C ASP A 81 16.58 0.32 6.28
N LEU A 82 17.34 1.04 7.11
CA LEU A 82 17.03 1.30 8.50
C LEU A 82 16.61 2.76 8.68
N GLU A 83 15.35 2.96 9.03
CA GLU A 83 14.70 4.27 9.09
C GLU A 83 14.29 4.63 10.52
N TRP A 84 14.40 5.92 10.83
CA TRP A 84 14.05 6.48 12.13
C TRP A 84 12.93 7.52 12.00
N ASN A 85 12.14 7.68 13.06
CA ASN A 85 11.04 8.63 13.13
C ASN A 85 11.47 10.10 13.03
N ASN A 86 12.75 10.40 13.26
CA ASN A 86 13.33 11.72 13.09
C ASN A 86 13.69 12.01 11.61
N GLY A 87 13.42 11.09 10.69
CA GLY A 87 13.70 11.23 9.26
C GLY A 87 15.04 10.64 8.80
N THR A 88 15.94 10.29 9.70
CA THR A 88 17.23 9.69 9.31
C THR A 88 17.01 8.27 8.79
N SER A 89 17.59 7.97 7.64
CA SER A 89 17.59 6.63 7.04
C SER A 89 19.00 6.22 6.67
N PHE A 90 19.35 4.95 6.90
CA PHE A 90 20.63 4.35 6.50
C PHE A 90 20.38 3.22 5.52
N PHE A 91 21.09 3.24 4.40
CA PHE A 91 21.08 2.20 3.38
C PHE A 91 22.44 1.54 3.36
N TYR A 92 22.54 0.25 3.68
CA TYR A 92 23.82 -0.42 3.79
C TYR A 92 23.80 -1.89 3.38
N SER A 93 24.99 -2.45 3.10
CA SER A 93 25.21 -3.89 2.89
C SER A 93 26.04 -4.45 4.03
N LEU A 94 25.73 -5.66 4.52
CA LEU A 94 26.51 -6.34 5.58
C LEU A 94 27.59 -7.29 5.04
N ASP A 95 27.70 -7.43 3.72
CA ASP A 95 28.71 -8.28 3.09
C ASP A 95 30.10 -7.61 3.07
N SER A 96 31.05 -8.20 2.33
CA SER A 96 32.42 -7.69 2.26
C SER A 96 32.55 -6.29 1.62
N SER A 97 31.53 -5.83 0.87
CA SER A 97 31.55 -4.50 0.25
C SER A 97 31.44 -3.37 1.28
N LYS A 98 30.72 -3.61 2.39
CA LYS A 98 30.50 -2.63 3.48
C LYS A 98 30.07 -1.27 2.93
N GLU A 99 29.10 -1.29 2.03
CA GLU A 99 28.55 -0.07 1.45
C GLU A 99 27.59 0.57 2.45
N CYS A 100 27.62 1.89 2.54
CA CYS A 100 26.65 2.66 3.31
C CYS A 100 26.42 4.03 2.69
N SER A 101 25.16 4.46 2.69
CA SER A 101 24.73 5.83 2.47
C SER A 101 23.65 6.20 3.49
N SER A 102 23.38 7.49 3.65
CA SER A 102 22.33 7.98 4.55
C SER A 102 21.52 9.07 3.87
N ALA A 103 20.24 9.17 4.21
CA ALA A 103 19.35 10.23 3.77
C ALA A 103 18.58 10.83 4.95
N GLN A 104 18.05 12.03 4.75
CA GLN A 104 17.16 12.70 5.68
C GLN A 104 15.81 12.93 4.99
N LEU A 105 14.79 12.24 5.46
CA LEU A 105 13.42 12.29 4.95
C LEU A 105 12.54 13.11 5.90
N GLU A 106 11.85 14.14 5.41
CA GLU A 106 11.12 15.09 6.29
C GLU A 106 10.02 14.44 7.13
N VAL A 107 9.40 13.36 6.63
CA VAL A 107 8.23 12.72 7.25
C VAL A 107 8.64 11.64 8.28
N GLY A 108 9.82 11.04 8.12
CA GLY A 108 10.23 9.84 8.86
C GLY A 108 9.35 8.63 8.54
N ILE A 109 9.30 7.68 9.48
CA ILE A 109 8.50 6.46 9.33
C ILE A 109 7.00 6.75 9.36
N LEU A 110 6.22 5.95 8.66
CA LEU A 110 4.76 6.09 8.62
C LEU A 110 4.15 5.96 10.03
N ARG A 111 3.22 6.87 10.34
CA ARG A 111 2.44 6.82 11.58
C ARG A 111 1.39 5.71 11.48
N PRO A 112 0.93 5.12 12.60
CA PRO A 112 -0.14 4.11 12.60
C PRO A 112 -1.37 4.50 11.77
N ASN A 113 -1.77 5.77 11.84
CA ASN A 113 -2.94 6.32 11.16
C ASN A 113 -2.60 6.95 9.79
N TRP A 114 -1.54 6.53 9.11
CA TRP A 114 -1.10 7.15 7.86
C TRP A 114 -2.16 7.10 6.74
N LEU A 115 -3.17 6.23 6.82
CA LEU A 115 -4.32 6.18 5.92
C LEU A 115 -5.44 7.18 6.24
N ASP A 116 -5.34 7.98 7.31
CA ASP A 116 -6.34 8.99 7.63
C ASP A 116 -6.56 9.95 6.44
N GLY A 117 -7.83 10.17 6.09
CA GLY A 117 -8.23 10.99 4.95
C GLY A 117 -7.97 10.35 3.57
N ALA A 118 -7.66 9.05 3.50
CA ALA A 118 -7.64 8.33 2.23
C ALA A 118 -9.05 8.23 1.63
N GLU A 119 -9.11 8.22 0.30
CA GLU A 119 -10.36 8.08 -0.47
C GLU A 119 -10.72 6.59 -0.61
N TYR A 120 -11.96 6.24 -0.27
CA TYR A 120 -12.46 4.89 -0.45
C TYR A 120 -12.84 4.64 -1.92
N LEU A 121 -12.35 3.56 -2.52
CA LEU A 121 -12.60 3.21 -3.92
C LEU A 121 -13.54 2.00 -4.09
N GLY A 122 -14.12 1.49 -3.02
CA GLY A 122 -14.94 0.27 -3.03
C GLY A 122 -14.12 -1.00 -2.81
N GLN A 123 -14.74 -2.14 -3.10
CA GLN A 123 -14.17 -3.46 -2.86
C GLN A 123 -13.62 -4.12 -4.13
N ARG A 124 -12.51 -4.85 -4.02
CA ARG A 124 -11.88 -5.60 -5.11
C ARG A 124 -11.31 -6.92 -4.61
N HIS A 125 -11.27 -7.93 -5.48
CA HIS A 125 -10.56 -9.17 -5.18
C HIS A 125 -9.08 -9.06 -5.56
N VAL A 126 -8.18 -9.41 -4.66
CA VAL A 126 -6.73 -9.47 -4.88
C VAL A 126 -6.13 -10.57 -4.00
N ASP A 127 -5.20 -11.36 -4.54
CA ASP A 127 -4.50 -12.45 -3.85
C ASP A 127 -5.39 -13.46 -3.10
N GLY A 128 -6.63 -13.64 -3.59
CA GLY A 128 -7.63 -14.52 -2.99
C GLY A 128 -8.47 -13.88 -1.88
N PHE A 129 -8.29 -12.59 -1.57
CA PHE A 129 -9.04 -11.84 -0.58
C PHE A 129 -10.02 -10.87 -1.24
N LEU A 130 -11.16 -10.63 -0.59
CA LEU A 130 -12.03 -9.49 -0.89
C LEU A 130 -11.54 -8.31 -0.04
N CYS A 131 -11.07 -7.24 -0.68
CA CYS A 131 -10.44 -6.12 0.00
C CYS A 131 -11.22 -4.82 -0.16
N ASN A 132 -11.27 -4.01 0.89
CA ASN A 132 -11.52 -2.58 0.81
C ASN A 132 -10.30 -1.88 0.19
N VAL A 133 -10.52 -0.94 -0.72
CA VAL A 133 -9.44 -0.25 -1.44
C VAL A 133 -9.42 1.24 -1.10
N TRP A 134 -8.23 1.73 -0.75
CA TRP A 134 -7.99 3.11 -0.35
C TRP A 134 -6.99 3.78 -1.29
N ASN A 135 -7.30 4.95 -1.82
CA ASN A 135 -6.35 5.83 -2.49
C ASN A 135 -5.76 6.83 -1.49
N LYS A 136 -4.44 6.80 -1.32
CA LYS A 136 -3.74 7.78 -0.47
C LYS A 136 -3.04 8.81 -1.34
N VAL A 137 -3.67 9.98 -1.50
CA VAL A 137 -3.15 11.18 -2.19
C VAL A 137 -2.51 10.90 -3.56
N ASP A 138 -3.09 9.98 -4.34
CA ASP A 138 -2.58 9.50 -5.63
C ASP A 138 -1.16 8.94 -5.59
N PHE A 139 -0.64 8.65 -4.40
CA PHE A 139 0.68 8.08 -4.17
C PHE A 139 0.64 6.55 -4.15
N LEU A 140 -0.38 5.97 -3.52
CA LEU A 140 -0.57 4.53 -3.51
C LEU A 140 -2.05 4.14 -3.41
N LEU A 141 -2.35 2.94 -3.91
CA LEU A 141 -3.55 2.18 -3.58
C LEU A 141 -3.22 1.16 -2.49
N TYR A 142 -4.04 1.09 -1.45
CA TYR A 142 -3.90 0.18 -0.33
C TYR A 142 -5.11 -0.75 -0.24
N TYR A 143 -4.85 -2.05 -0.19
CA TYR A 143 -5.87 -3.09 -0.13
C TYR A 143 -5.86 -3.73 1.25
N GLU A 144 -7.00 -3.63 1.95
CA GLU A 144 -7.23 -4.19 3.28
C GLU A 144 -8.29 -5.29 3.18
N ASP A 145 -8.01 -6.49 3.69
CA ASP A 145 -9.01 -7.56 3.74
C ASP A 145 -10.27 -7.12 4.52
N VAL A 146 -11.45 -7.27 3.91
CA VAL A 146 -12.73 -6.88 4.50
C VAL A 146 -12.97 -7.61 5.83
N VAL A 147 -12.55 -8.87 5.94
CA VAL A 147 -12.84 -9.75 7.09
C VAL A 147 -11.83 -9.53 8.22
N THR A 148 -10.54 -9.74 7.96
CA THR A 148 -9.51 -9.74 8.99
C THR A 148 -8.90 -8.36 9.25
N LYS A 149 -9.20 -7.38 8.39
CA LYS A 149 -8.64 -6.02 8.45
C LYS A 149 -7.12 -5.95 8.28
N ARG A 150 -6.50 -7.03 7.81
CA ARG A 150 -5.06 -7.06 7.56
C ARG A 150 -4.72 -6.39 6.22
N PRO A 151 -3.51 -5.81 6.08
CA PRO A 151 -2.99 -5.41 4.79
C PRO A 151 -2.86 -6.63 3.86
N VAL A 152 -3.22 -6.49 2.59
CA VAL A 152 -3.10 -7.56 1.58
C VAL A 152 -2.18 -7.16 0.44
N HIS A 153 -2.37 -5.96 -0.11
CA HIS A 153 -1.66 -5.54 -1.31
C HIS A 153 -1.50 -4.02 -1.37
N TRP A 154 -0.37 -3.53 -1.87
CA TRP A 154 -0.14 -2.11 -2.12
C TRP A 154 0.28 -1.90 -3.57
N VAL A 155 -0.23 -0.87 -4.23
CA VAL A 155 0.21 -0.46 -5.58
C VAL A 155 0.66 0.98 -5.51
N PHE A 156 1.96 1.21 -5.68
CA PHE A 156 2.52 2.54 -5.74
C PHE A 156 2.19 3.20 -7.10
N TYR A 157 2.14 4.53 -7.15
CA TYR A 157 1.89 5.29 -8.38
C TYR A 157 2.90 4.99 -9.51
N THR A 158 4.07 4.47 -9.15
CA THR A 158 5.09 4.00 -10.11
C THR A 158 4.74 2.67 -10.78
N GLY A 159 3.69 1.97 -10.33
CA GLY A 159 3.36 0.62 -10.77
C GLY A 159 4.15 -0.48 -10.04
N ARG A 160 4.88 -0.14 -8.98
CA ARG A 160 5.45 -1.14 -8.08
C ARG A 160 4.34 -1.73 -7.21
N GLU A 161 4.32 -3.04 -7.10
CA GLU A 161 3.33 -3.81 -6.35
C GLU A 161 3.99 -4.47 -5.15
N ALA A 162 3.31 -4.47 -4.00
CA ALA A 162 3.72 -5.13 -2.77
C ALA A 162 2.63 -6.12 -2.36
N HIS A 163 2.92 -7.41 -2.44
CA HIS A 163 2.05 -8.48 -1.98
C HIS A 163 2.41 -8.85 -0.54
N VAL A 164 1.46 -8.76 0.38
CA VAL A 164 1.69 -9.03 1.80
C VAL A 164 1.58 -10.53 2.06
N MET A 165 2.71 -11.18 2.32
CA MET A 165 2.79 -12.64 2.49
C MET A 165 2.50 -13.06 3.94
N THR A 166 3.04 -12.31 4.91
CA THR A 166 2.80 -12.50 6.34
C THR A 166 2.49 -11.16 7.00
N PHE A 167 1.77 -11.18 8.13
CA PHE A 167 1.50 -9.99 8.92
C PHE A 167 1.33 -10.37 10.40
N GLU A 168 2.41 -10.24 11.16
CA GLU A 168 2.52 -10.70 12.55
C GLU A 168 2.42 -9.52 13.50
N VAL A 169 1.21 -9.25 13.99
CA VAL A 169 0.93 -8.15 14.92
C VAL A 169 1.63 -8.37 16.26
N GLY A 170 2.34 -7.34 16.74
CA GLY A 170 3.05 -7.36 18.01
C GLY A 170 4.42 -8.04 17.98
N ALA A 171 4.87 -8.51 16.81
CA ALA A 171 6.23 -9.01 16.64
C ALA A 171 7.26 -7.90 16.86
N VAL A 172 8.39 -8.25 17.47
CA VAL A 172 9.48 -7.33 17.82
C VAL A 172 10.83 -7.91 17.44
N LEU A 173 11.74 -7.04 17.03
CA LEU A 173 13.13 -7.39 16.71
C LEU A 173 14.04 -6.95 17.86
N GLU A 174 15.02 -7.79 18.20
CA GLU A 174 16.01 -7.50 19.24
C GLU A 174 16.72 -6.15 19.02
N ASP A 175 16.86 -5.35 20.07
CA ASP A 175 17.44 -3.99 20.01
C ASP A 175 18.80 -3.91 19.31
N ALA A 176 19.63 -4.94 19.46
CA ALA A 176 20.94 -5.02 18.83
C ALA A 176 20.89 -5.00 17.29
N LYS A 177 19.79 -5.42 16.67
CA LYS A 177 19.62 -5.46 15.22
C LYS A 177 19.27 -4.10 14.61
N TRP A 178 18.82 -3.15 15.42
CA TRP A 178 18.44 -1.81 14.97
C TRP A 178 19.62 -0.84 14.89
N GLN A 179 20.85 -1.32 14.99
CA GLN A 179 22.04 -0.48 14.94
C GLN A 179 22.60 -0.43 13.53
N ALA A 180 22.73 0.78 12.98
CA ALA A 180 23.49 0.98 11.76
C ALA A 180 24.97 0.57 11.98
N PRO A 181 25.63 -0.04 10.98
CA PRO A 181 27.03 -0.43 11.12
C PRO A 181 27.97 0.76 11.33
N VAL A 182 29.10 0.53 12.01
CA VAL A 182 30.05 1.60 12.36
C VAL A 182 30.62 2.34 11.15
N TYR A 183 30.79 1.65 10.01
CA TYR A 183 31.31 2.27 8.78
C TYR A 183 30.33 3.24 8.10
N CYS A 184 29.06 3.27 8.53
CA CYS A 184 28.12 4.31 8.12
C CYS A 184 28.44 5.70 8.69
N PHE A 185 29.27 5.76 9.73
CA PHE A 185 29.67 7.00 10.40
C PHE A 185 31.09 7.43 10.03
N ASP A 186 31.81 6.61 9.27
CA ASP A 186 33.12 6.96 8.74
C ASP A 186 32.93 8.05 7.67
N LYS A 187 33.57 9.20 7.86
CA LYS A 187 33.56 10.28 6.86
C LYS A 187 34.25 9.79 5.60
N LYS A 188 33.50 9.28 4.62
CA LYS A 188 33.99 9.26 3.24
C LYS A 188 34.15 10.72 2.82
N ALA A 189 35.39 11.12 2.55
CA ALA A 189 35.70 12.46 2.06
C ALA A 189 34.72 12.78 0.91
N GLU A 190 34.03 13.91 1.07
CA GLU A 190 33.12 14.48 0.10
C GLU A 190 33.77 14.42 -1.29
N THR A 191 33.26 13.56 -2.15
CA THR A 191 33.28 13.85 -3.57
C THR A 191 31.97 14.57 -3.82
N ASP A 192 32.07 15.90 -3.82
CA ASP A 192 31.17 16.76 -4.57
C ASP A 192 31.04 16.20 -6.00
N ASN A 193 30.08 15.33 -6.21
CA ASN A 193 29.55 15.02 -7.53
C ASN A 193 28.19 15.69 -7.61
N GLN A 194 28.22 16.94 -8.04
CA GLN A 194 27.16 17.45 -8.89
C GLN A 194 26.95 16.43 -10.02
N GLY A 195 25.79 15.78 -10.04
CA GLY A 195 25.30 15.00 -11.17
C GLY A 195 26.18 13.80 -11.55
N ALA A 196 26.24 12.78 -10.70
CA ALA A 196 26.58 11.43 -11.14
C ALA A 196 25.39 10.51 -10.87
N GLU A 197 24.59 10.33 -11.91
CA GLU A 197 23.60 9.28 -12.11
C GLU A 197 24.24 7.92 -11.82
N PHE A 198 24.11 7.43 -10.59
CA PHE A 198 24.41 6.05 -10.24
C PHE A 198 23.09 5.37 -9.89
N SER A 199 22.79 4.34 -10.67
CA SER A 199 21.50 3.66 -10.79
C SER A 199 21.04 3.03 -9.47
N ILE A 200 20.32 3.84 -8.70
CA ILE A 200 19.04 3.47 -8.13
C ILE A 200 18.11 4.50 -8.79
N THR A 201 17.05 4.13 -9.52
CA THR A 201 15.95 5.10 -9.67
C THR A 201 15.23 5.05 -8.31
N SER A 202 15.53 5.88 -7.31
CA SER A 202 15.52 7.36 -7.30
C SER A 202 14.42 7.98 -8.17
N ALA A 203 13.28 7.28 -8.34
CA ALA A 203 12.10 7.82 -9.01
C ALA A 203 10.92 8.11 -8.06
N SER A 204 11.08 8.00 -6.73
CA SER A 204 9.97 8.24 -5.78
C SER A 204 10.24 9.12 -4.56
N VAL A 205 11.40 9.76 -4.43
CA VAL A 205 11.61 10.72 -3.32
C VAL A 205 11.46 12.17 -3.77
N ASP A 206 11.77 12.51 -5.02
CA ASP A 206 11.67 13.90 -5.50
C ASP A 206 10.21 14.35 -5.79
N GLY A 207 9.29 13.38 -5.92
CA GLY A 207 7.84 13.63 -5.97
C GLY A 207 7.14 13.55 -4.62
N LEU A 208 7.82 13.04 -3.58
CA LEU A 208 7.20 12.76 -2.27
C LEU A 208 7.09 14.01 -1.38
N LEU A 209 7.85 15.07 -1.68
CA LEU A 209 7.94 16.28 -0.84
C LEU A 209 7.36 17.54 -1.48
N ARG A 210 6.83 17.47 -2.71
CA ARG A 210 6.15 18.61 -3.35
C ARG A 210 4.65 18.36 -3.47
N GLY A 211 3.95 18.63 -2.37
CA GLY A 211 2.51 18.87 -2.43
C GLY A 211 2.18 19.99 -3.42
N PRO A 212 0.98 20.00 -4.02
CA PRO A 212 0.65 20.98 -5.04
C PRO A 212 0.60 22.37 -4.41
N PHE A 213 1.51 23.24 -4.84
CA PHE A 213 1.37 24.68 -4.68
C PHE A 213 0.03 25.09 -5.30
N ARG A 214 -0.96 25.37 -4.45
CA ARG A 214 -2.11 26.18 -4.83
C ARG A 214 -1.58 27.56 -5.23
N ILE A 215 -1.63 27.87 -6.52
CA ILE A 215 -1.68 29.27 -6.97
C ILE A 215 -3.15 29.56 -7.23
N GLY A 216 -3.76 30.29 -6.30
CA GLY A 216 -5.01 30.97 -6.59
C GLY A 216 -4.73 32.12 -7.56
N MET A 217 -5.42 32.14 -8.68
CA MET A 217 -6.40 33.15 -9.07
C MET A 217 -7.11 32.69 -10.35
#